data_AF-A0A345Z3Q0-F1
#
_entry.id   AF-A0A345Z3Q0-F1
#
_cell.length_a   1.000
_cell.length_b   1.000
_cell.length_c   1.000
_cell.angle_alpha   90.00
_cell.angle_beta   90.00
_cell.angle_gamma   90.00
#
_symmetry.space_group_name_H-M   'P 1'
#
loop_
_entity.id
_entity.type
_entity.pdbx_description
1 polymer ?
#
loop_
_entity_poly.entity_id
_entity_poly.type
_entity_poly.pdbx_seq_one_letter_code
_entity_poly.pdbx_strand_id
1 'polypeptide(L)'
;MNNPPKRLATSYSLALIGILLAFTITIDMLTQFLYELEIGFFMVILITTFLSTSLSALFTNILGLLKVISTFSAIFFIPYWISLNIIWLVVFLMRKQIVKHWWIILIIAPILSCLLEASNMLFELAITQSWEKAKVLYLSRVIRNDVLFTAYLILPILITPLIWELFANLKIRMPFVFNKDFLNSSKDKIAFNKYNKNNIKDLSPNSVRTWKLTFGIETGLVAVVFSFLPFFIYHLVGVKGLSLILLIPLGMFLFTPMWRKLKAVIGNHSTIKITSIGLFLMLTLLITWGLQKGVNNFVPTLALLLFFTGSFVAGIVPFTMEILRSHGKNFNKKYRFELIQIIFSLIMIPIPYILFLFIKDEKIMFYSLIGLFSTIGLLLTCLINFNRKTQIEEVTFYTQPDDMANLKAHKKYFLFIFSNSFFYALGEAFTYTAIAFIYILAKNMHWPLSELIVVGLLVCGFLIRKVGALIVVNLKISENKILKWNIISYALVVTGLVVLITGAMVMLFIPEYWYIYFTGFLINEILLGVGLAIMSKTKKNTLTLINGRHNNLAMIFDHVLGRGLYSLLIGFIITMIFAFVLITNLMIVIVVGVLIILAILALVFSVIAQKPSRLEKIKTFH
;
A
#
# COMPACT_ATOMS: atom_id res chain seq x y z
N MET A 1 -32.75 -24.82 -1.62
CA MET A 1 -32.45 -23.50 -1.03
C MET A 1 -33.50 -22.53 -1.53
N ASN A 2 -34.36 -22.02 -0.64
CA ASN A 2 -35.48 -21.19 -1.04
C ASN A 2 -34.98 -19.85 -1.58
N ASN A 3 -35.33 -19.52 -2.82
CA ASN A 3 -35.07 -18.20 -3.37
C ASN A 3 -35.72 -17.16 -2.45
N PRO A 4 -35.03 -16.05 -2.15
CA PRO A 4 -35.64 -14.99 -1.37
C PRO A 4 -36.91 -14.47 -2.05
N PRO A 5 -37.86 -13.90 -1.29
CA PRO A 5 -39.06 -13.29 -1.86
C PRO A 5 -38.70 -12.37 -3.03
N LYS A 6 -39.49 -12.38 -4.12
CA LYS A 6 -39.19 -11.65 -5.36
C LYS A 6 -38.80 -10.19 -5.11
N ARG A 7 -39.48 -9.52 -4.18
CA ARG A 7 -39.17 -8.13 -3.78
C ARG A 7 -37.76 -7.99 -3.18
N LEU A 8 -37.39 -8.87 -2.26
CA LEU A 8 -36.07 -8.89 -1.63
C LEU A 8 -34.98 -9.20 -2.67
N ALA A 9 -35.21 -10.17 -3.56
CA ALA A 9 -34.30 -10.50 -4.66
C ALA A 9 -34.05 -9.31 -5.59
N THR A 10 -35.11 -8.57 -5.95
CA THR A 10 -35.00 -7.35 -6.75
C THR A 10 -34.22 -6.25 -6.02
N SER A 11 -34.51 -5.99 -4.75
CA SER A 11 -33.77 -4.99 -3.94
C SER A 11 -32.28 -5.31 -3.85
N TYR A 12 -31.92 -6.57 -3.59
CA TYR A 12 -30.52 -7.00 -3.58
C TYR A 12 -29.85 -6.85 -4.94
N SER A 13 -30.56 -7.18 -6.03
CA SER A 13 -30.01 -7.08 -7.38
C SER A 13 -29.77 -5.63 -7.80
N LEU A 14 -30.69 -4.72 -7.44
CA LEU A 14 -30.53 -3.28 -7.65
C LEU A 14 -29.40 -2.71 -6.81
N ALA A 15 -29.28 -3.10 -5.54
CA ALA A 15 -28.18 -2.68 -4.68
C ALA A 15 -26.83 -3.15 -5.23
N LEU A 16 -26.72 -4.39 -5.71
CA LEU A 16 -25.52 -4.91 -6.34
C LEU A 16 -25.15 -4.10 -7.60
N ILE A 17 -26.12 -3.83 -8.49
CA ILE A 17 -25.89 -2.99 -9.68
C ILE A 17 -25.44 -1.60 -9.28
N GLY A 18 -26.10 -0.98 -8.30
CA GLY A 18 -25.73 0.35 -7.80
C GLY A 18 -24.30 0.38 -7.28
N ILE A 19 -23.88 -0.63 -6.51
CA ILE A 19 -22.50 -0.76 -6.03
C ILE A 19 -21.53 -0.94 -7.19
N LEU A 20 -21.83 -1.81 -8.15
CA LEU A 20 -20.96 -2.04 -9.31
C LEU A 20 -20.86 -0.80 -10.19
N LEU A 21 -21.95 -0.05 -10.39
CA LEU A 21 -21.96 1.20 -11.16
C LEU A 21 -21.17 2.28 -10.46
N ALA A 22 -21.42 2.50 -9.16
CA ALA A 22 -20.68 3.46 -8.36
C ALA A 22 -19.19 3.14 -8.36
N PHE A 23 -18.83 1.86 -8.17
CA PHE A 23 -17.45 1.39 -8.27
C PHE A 23 -16.86 1.67 -9.65
N THR A 24 -17.55 1.31 -10.73
CA THR A 24 -17.08 1.52 -12.10
C THR A 24 -16.85 2.98 -12.41
N ILE A 25 -17.82 3.85 -12.11
CA ILE A 25 -17.74 5.30 -12.37
C ILE A 25 -16.65 5.94 -11.51
N THR A 26 -16.54 5.52 -10.24
CA THR A 26 -15.49 6.02 -9.35
C THR A 26 -14.12 5.68 -9.93
N ILE A 27 -13.88 4.44 -10.36
CA ILE A 27 -12.57 4.12 -10.92
C ILE A 27 -12.36 4.79 -12.28
N ASP A 28 -13.39 4.89 -13.14
CA ASP A 28 -13.32 5.66 -14.39
C ASP A 28 -12.92 7.12 -14.15
N MET A 29 -13.49 7.79 -13.14
CA MET A 29 -13.09 9.15 -12.75
C MET A 29 -11.63 9.18 -12.25
N LEU A 30 -11.20 8.14 -11.56
CA LEU A 30 -9.82 8.00 -11.09
C LEU A 30 -8.84 7.58 -12.18
N THR A 31 -9.28 7.07 -13.33
CA THR A 31 -8.42 6.65 -14.44
C THR A 31 -8.57 7.54 -15.67
N GLN A 32 -9.46 8.54 -15.64
CA GLN A 32 -9.70 9.45 -16.75
C GLN A 32 -8.41 10.12 -17.25
N PHE A 33 -7.43 10.30 -16.36
CA PHE A 33 -6.12 10.86 -16.68
C PHE A 33 -5.13 9.92 -17.39
N LEU A 34 -5.36 8.60 -17.36
CA LEU A 34 -4.54 7.61 -18.06
C LEU A 34 -4.94 7.54 -19.54
N TYR A 35 -4.77 8.63 -20.28
CA TYR A 35 -5.20 8.72 -21.68
C TYR A 35 -6.65 8.25 -21.89
N GLU A 36 -7.55 8.63 -20.97
CA GLU A 36 -8.96 8.24 -21.00
C GLU A 36 -9.17 6.71 -20.93
N LEU A 37 -8.40 6.00 -20.09
CA LEU A 37 -8.64 4.58 -19.78
C LEU A 37 -10.05 4.38 -19.19
N GLU A 38 -10.84 3.52 -19.84
CA GLU A 38 -12.25 3.31 -19.51
C GLU A 38 -12.55 1.93 -18.93
N ILE A 39 -12.50 1.82 -17.61
CA ILE A 39 -12.89 0.59 -16.90
C ILE A 39 -14.36 0.23 -17.16
N GLY A 40 -15.22 1.21 -17.44
CA GLY A 40 -16.60 0.99 -17.88
C GLY A 40 -16.75 -0.09 -18.94
N PHE A 41 -15.90 -0.07 -19.97
CA PHE A 41 -15.88 -1.06 -21.04
C PHE A 41 -15.62 -2.48 -20.52
N PHE A 42 -14.58 -2.65 -19.71
CA PHE A 42 -14.20 -3.96 -19.19
C PHE A 42 -15.26 -4.50 -18.21
N MET A 43 -15.88 -3.61 -17.44
CA MET A 43 -16.97 -3.96 -16.53
C MET A 43 -18.21 -4.44 -17.27
N VAL A 44 -18.54 -3.88 -18.45
CA VAL A 44 -19.61 -4.40 -19.31
C VAL A 44 -19.30 -5.83 -19.76
N ILE A 45 -18.08 -6.14 -20.18
CA ILE A 45 -17.68 -7.51 -20.57
C ILE A 45 -17.88 -8.48 -19.40
N LEU A 46 -17.40 -8.12 -18.22
CA LEU A 46 -17.49 -8.95 -17.02
C LEU A 46 -18.94 -9.18 -16.60
N ILE A 47 -19.71 -8.10 -16.44
CA ILE A 47 -21.09 -8.18 -15.97
C ILE A 47 -21.96 -8.94 -16.96
N THR A 48 -21.74 -8.75 -18.27
CA THR A 48 -22.45 -9.51 -19.31
C THR A 48 -22.08 -10.99 -19.29
N THR A 49 -20.85 -11.33 -18.91
CA THR A 49 -20.42 -12.73 -18.78
C THR A 49 -21.09 -13.45 -17.61
N PHE A 50 -21.25 -12.79 -16.46
CA PHE A 50 -21.65 -13.45 -15.21
C PHE A 50 -23.09 -13.18 -14.76
N LEU A 51 -23.58 -11.95 -14.86
CA LEU A 51 -24.89 -11.58 -14.35
C LEU A 51 -26.01 -12.03 -15.32
N SER A 52 -27.24 -12.05 -14.82
CA SER A 52 -28.42 -12.30 -15.64
C SER A 52 -28.57 -11.26 -16.76
N THR A 53 -29.30 -11.62 -17.83
CA THR A 53 -29.46 -10.76 -19.01
C THR A 53 -30.10 -9.42 -18.67
N SER A 54 -31.12 -9.42 -17.81
CA SER A 54 -31.78 -8.18 -17.37
C SER A 54 -30.84 -7.28 -16.57
N LEU A 55 -30.04 -7.86 -15.66
CA LEU A 55 -29.10 -7.10 -14.83
C LEU A 55 -27.93 -6.53 -15.65
N SER A 56 -27.39 -7.31 -16.59
CA SER A 56 -26.31 -6.86 -17.47
C SER A 56 -26.74 -5.79 -18.47
N ALA A 57 -27.95 -5.91 -19.03
CA ALA A 57 -28.53 -4.87 -19.88
C ALA A 57 -28.81 -3.58 -19.09
N LEU A 58 -29.36 -3.70 -17.87
CA LEU A 58 -29.62 -2.56 -17.00
C LEU A 58 -28.31 -1.83 -16.63
N PHE A 59 -27.28 -2.58 -16.23
CA PHE A 59 -25.96 -2.03 -15.94
C PHE A 59 -25.38 -1.27 -17.14
N THR A 60 -25.38 -1.87 -18.33
CA THR A 60 -24.80 -1.27 -19.55
C THR A 60 -25.50 0.04 -19.91
N ASN A 61 -26.84 0.05 -19.87
CA ASN A 61 -27.62 1.24 -20.19
C ASN A 61 -27.45 2.36 -19.17
N ILE A 62 -27.50 2.03 -17.87
CA ILE A 62 -27.29 3.04 -16.82
C ILE A 62 -25.86 3.57 -16.86
N LEU A 63 -24.86 2.72 -17.07
CA LEU A 63 -23.46 3.16 -17.20
C LEU A 63 -23.29 4.13 -18.36
N GLY A 64 -23.81 3.80 -19.55
CA GLY A 64 -23.74 4.68 -20.71
C GLY A 64 -24.47 6.00 -20.50
N LEU A 65 -25.59 6.01 -19.75
CA LEU A 65 -26.30 7.23 -19.38
C LEU A 65 -25.54 8.06 -18.32
N LEU A 66 -24.98 7.42 -17.30
CA LEU A 66 -24.23 8.11 -16.25
C LEU A 66 -22.90 8.68 -16.78
N LYS A 67 -22.28 8.03 -17.77
CA LYS A 67 -21.10 8.56 -18.46
C LYS A 67 -21.36 9.93 -19.10
N VAL A 68 -22.57 10.19 -19.61
CA VAL A 68 -22.99 11.52 -20.13
C VAL A 68 -22.81 12.63 -19.12
N ILE A 69 -23.15 12.35 -17.86
CA ILE A 69 -23.06 13.31 -16.77
C ILE A 69 -21.60 13.58 -16.42
N SER A 70 -20.70 12.61 -16.69
CA SER A 70 -19.27 12.68 -16.35
C SER A 70 -18.36 13.26 -17.44
N THR A 71 -18.73 13.15 -18.72
CA THR A 71 -17.88 13.61 -19.85
C THR A 71 -18.48 14.81 -20.56
N PHE A 72 -17.74 15.93 -20.57
CA PHE A 72 -18.09 17.19 -21.21
C PHE A 72 -18.10 17.06 -22.74
N SER A 73 -19.26 16.66 -23.31
CA SER A 73 -19.80 17.10 -24.61
C SER A 73 -20.95 16.18 -25.01
N ALA A 74 -22.16 16.75 -25.14
CA ALA A 74 -23.37 16.00 -25.50
C ALA A 74 -23.26 15.29 -26.87
N ILE A 75 -22.37 15.74 -27.76
CA ILE A 75 -22.23 15.24 -29.13
C ILE A 75 -21.60 13.84 -29.18
N PHE A 76 -20.69 13.49 -28.26
CA PHE A 76 -20.03 12.18 -28.25
C PHE A 76 -20.77 11.12 -27.41
N PHE A 77 -21.93 11.45 -26.83
CA PHE A 77 -22.74 10.50 -26.05
C PHE A 77 -23.28 9.35 -26.89
N ILE A 78 -23.95 9.67 -27.99
CA ILE A 78 -24.65 8.68 -28.84
C ILE A 78 -23.67 7.59 -29.32
N PRO A 79 -22.50 7.92 -29.91
CA PRO A 79 -21.56 6.87 -30.35
C PRO A 79 -21.02 6.06 -29.18
N TYR A 80 -20.82 6.68 -28.02
CA TYR A 80 -20.37 6.00 -26.82
C TYR A 80 -21.38 4.96 -26.30
N TRP A 81 -22.64 5.39 -26.15
CA TRP A 81 -23.72 4.52 -25.68
C TRP A 81 -24.02 3.39 -26.66
N ILE A 82 -23.98 3.68 -27.98
CA ILE A 82 -24.09 2.65 -29.02
C ILE A 82 -22.93 1.65 -28.90
N SER A 83 -21.70 2.12 -28.70
CA SER A 83 -20.54 1.24 -28.56
C SER A 83 -20.69 0.27 -27.39
N LEU A 84 -21.06 0.77 -26.21
CA LEU A 84 -21.30 -0.08 -25.04
C LEU A 84 -22.38 -1.13 -25.27
N ASN A 85 -23.46 -0.78 -25.98
CA ASN A 85 -24.52 -1.72 -26.34
C ASN A 85 -24.08 -2.75 -27.39
N ILE A 86 -23.27 -2.36 -28.38
CA ILE A 86 -22.67 -3.29 -29.35
C ILE A 86 -21.77 -4.29 -28.62
N ILE A 87 -20.91 -3.81 -27.72
CA ILE A 87 -20.03 -4.65 -26.90
C ILE A 87 -20.85 -5.61 -26.04
N TRP A 88 -21.88 -5.10 -25.35
CA TRP A 88 -22.81 -5.94 -24.59
C TRP A 88 -23.43 -7.02 -25.47
N LEU A 89 -23.90 -6.68 -26.67
CA LEU A 89 -24.50 -7.63 -27.60
C LEU A 89 -23.50 -8.71 -28.06
N VAL A 90 -22.28 -8.31 -28.45
CA VAL A 90 -21.22 -9.25 -28.87
C VAL A 90 -20.87 -10.20 -27.72
N VAL A 91 -20.63 -9.68 -26.51
CA VAL A 91 -20.31 -10.51 -25.34
C VAL A 91 -21.50 -11.39 -24.95
N PHE A 92 -22.73 -10.89 -25.06
CA PHE A 92 -23.95 -11.64 -24.80
C PHE A 92 -24.08 -12.85 -25.74
N LEU A 93 -23.86 -12.66 -27.04
CA LEU A 93 -23.89 -13.73 -28.04
C LEU A 93 -22.79 -14.78 -27.81
N MET A 94 -21.61 -14.33 -27.35
CA MET A 94 -20.47 -15.20 -27.04
C MET A 94 -20.47 -15.76 -25.61
N ARG A 95 -21.47 -15.40 -24.79
CA ARG A 95 -21.51 -15.69 -23.34
C ARG A 95 -21.28 -17.16 -23.04
N LYS A 96 -21.96 -18.06 -23.75
CA LYS A 96 -21.84 -19.51 -23.54
C LYS A 96 -20.41 -20.01 -23.75
N GLN A 97 -19.74 -19.52 -24.79
CA GLN A 97 -18.36 -19.86 -25.12
C GLN A 97 -17.39 -19.25 -24.11
N ILE A 98 -17.59 -17.99 -23.72
CA ILE A 98 -16.80 -17.29 -22.71
C ILE A 98 -16.89 -18.01 -21.36
N VAL A 99 -18.10 -18.39 -20.93
CA VAL A 99 -18.30 -19.14 -19.69
C VAL A 99 -17.61 -20.51 -19.73
N LYS A 100 -17.62 -21.17 -20.90
CA LYS A 100 -16.91 -22.45 -21.10
C LYS A 100 -15.39 -22.26 -21.11
N HIS A 101 -14.90 -21.15 -21.66
CA HIS A 101 -13.49 -20.85 -21.91
C HIS A 101 -13.17 -19.39 -21.54
N TRP A 102 -12.98 -19.13 -20.24
CA TRP A 102 -12.77 -17.76 -19.72
C TRP A 102 -11.63 -16.99 -20.39
N TRP A 103 -10.60 -17.68 -20.88
CA TRP A 103 -9.46 -17.06 -21.56
C TRP A 103 -9.84 -16.35 -22.87
N ILE A 104 -11.03 -16.63 -23.43
CA ILE A 104 -11.56 -15.91 -24.60
C ILE A 104 -11.69 -14.41 -24.30
N ILE A 105 -11.94 -14.02 -23.04
CA ILE A 105 -11.97 -12.61 -22.63
C ILE A 105 -10.63 -11.92 -22.92
N LEU A 106 -9.50 -12.63 -22.84
CA LEU A 106 -8.17 -12.09 -23.10
C LEU A 106 -7.98 -11.67 -24.57
N ILE A 107 -8.73 -12.29 -25.48
CA ILE A 107 -8.69 -11.99 -26.91
C ILE A 107 -9.73 -10.93 -27.25
N ILE A 108 -10.94 -11.08 -26.71
CA ILE A 108 -12.06 -10.19 -27.01
C ILE A 108 -11.85 -8.79 -26.45
N ALA A 109 -11.37 -8.65 -25.21
CA ALA A 109 -11.20 -7.34 -24.57
C ALA A 109 -10.33 -6.36 -25.38
N PRO A 110 -9.11 -6.72 -25.83
CA PRO A 110 -8.31 -5.81 -26.65
C PRO A 110 -8.93 -5.55 -28.03
N ILE A 111 -9.51 -6.55 -28.69
CA ILE A 111 -10.18 -6.37 -30.00
C ILE A 111 -11.37 -5.42 -29.89
N LEU A 112 -12.24 -5.65 -28.91
CA LEU A 112 -13.42 -4.81 -28.68
C LEU A 112 -13.02 -3.40 -28.22
N SER A 113 -11.85 -3.21 -27.61
CA SER A 113 -11.40 -1.87 -27.22
C SER A 113 -11.10 -0.99 -28.44
N CYS A 114 -10.59 -1.58 -29.53
CA CYS A 114 -10.41 -0.88 -30.80
C CYS A 114 -11.74 -0.46 -31.45
N LEU A 115 -12.85 -1.14 -31.13
CA LEU A 115 -14.17 -0.79 -31.69
C LEU A 115 -14.70 0.55 -31.17
N LEU A 116 -14.28 1.01 -30.00
CA LEU A 116 -14.70 2.30 -29.44
C LEU A 116 -14.20 3.48 -30.28
N GLU A 117 -13.01 3.35 -30.85
CA GLU A 117 -12.43 4.42 -31.66
C GLU A 117 -12.82 4.26 -33.13
N ALA A 118 -13.03 3.02 -33.57
CA ALA A 118 -13.69 2.77 -34.85
C ALA A 118 -15.13 3.33 -34.87
N SER A 119 -15.89 3.21 -33.79
CA SER A 119 -17.25 3.77 -33.71
C SER A 119 -17.25 5.30 -33.65
N ASN A 120 -16.31 5.92 -32.95
CA ASN A 120 -16.11 7.37 -32.99
C ASN A 120 -15.75 7.84 -34.42
N MET A 121 -14.87 7.11 -35.11
CA MET A 121 -14.51 7.40 -36.50
C MET A 121 -15.72 7.25 -37.44
N LEU A 122 -16.50 6.18 -37.31
CA LEU A 122 -17.69 5.93 -38.12
C LEU A 122 -18.78 6.98 -37.86
N PHE A 123 -18.92 7.44 -36.62
CA PHE A 123 -19.84 8.50 -36.25
C PHE A 123 -19.41 9.86 -36.83
N GLU A 124 -18.13 10.19 -36.75
CA GLU A 124 -17.58 11.39 -37.36
C GLU A 124 -17.75 11.37 -38.89
N LEU A 125 -17.55 10.21 -39.51
CA LEU A 125 -17.81 10.00 -40.93
C LEU A 125 -19.30 10.20 -41.26
N ALA A 126 -20.21 9.70 -40.43
CA ALA A 126 -21.65 9.84 -40.64
C ALA A 126 -22.12 11.30 -40.51
N ILE A 127 -21.54 12.08 -39.60
CA ILE A 127 -21.90 13.50 -39.40
C ILE A 127 -21.25 14.41 -40.44
N THR A 128 -19.94 14.27 -40.65
CA THR A 128 -19.18 15.23 -41.48
C THR A 128 -19.10 14.83 -42.94
N GLN A 129 -19.45 13.59 -43.29
CA GLN A 129 -19.32 13.00 -44.62
C GLN A 129 -17.89 13.10 -45.20
N SER A 130 -16.88 13.32 -44.35
CA SER A 130 -15.49 13.52 -44.76
C SER A 130 -14.60 12.40 -44.21
N TRP A 131 -14.11 11.56 -45.11
CA TRP A 131 -13.16 10.50 -44.77
C TRP A 131 -11.85 11.06 -44.20
N GLU A 132 -11.40 12.21 -44.69
CA GLU A 132 -10.18 12.86 -44.19
C GLU A 132 -10.33 13.31 -42.74
N LYS A 133 -11.44 13.96 -42.37
CA LYS A 133 -11.69 14.38 -40.99
C LYS A 133 -11.79 13.20 -40.03
N ALA A 134 -12.52 12.15 -40.42
CA ALA A 134 -12.64 10.92 -39.62
C ALA A 134 -11.28 10.22 -39.44
N LYS A 135 -10.47 10.15 -40.49
CA LYS A 135 -9.12 9.56 -40.45
C LYS A 135 -8.17 10.37 -39.57
N VAL A 136 -8.20 11.71 -39.65
CA VAL A 136 -7.40 12.60 -38.80
C VAL A 136 -7.78 12.41 -37.33
N LEU A 137 -9.08 12.30 -37.01
CA LEU A 137 -9.54 12.01 -35.65
C LEU A 137 -9.00 10.67 -35.14
N TYR A 138 -9.09 9.61 -35.95
CA TYR A 138 -8.56 8.29 -35.60
C TYR A 138 -7.02 8.31 -35.41
N LEU A 139 -6.28 8.92 -36.33
CA LEU A 139 -4.82 9.03 -36.28
C LEU A 139 -4.34 9.88 -35.10
N SER A 140 -5.09 10.92 -34.73
CA SER A 140 -4.77 11.76 -33.57
C SER A 140 -4.83 11.00 -32.23
N ARG A 141 -5.50 9.84 -32.20
CA ARG A 141 -5.71 9.02 -31.00
C ARG A 141 -4.86 7.73 -30.96
N VAL A 142 -3.91 7.54 -31.87
CA VAL A 142 -3.10 6.31 -31.97
C VAL A 142 -2.40 5.95 -30.65
N ILE A 143 -1.74 6.92 -29.99
CA ILE A 143 -1.05 6.68 -28.71
C ILE A 143 -2.04 6.24 -27.62
N ARG A 144 -3.23 6.84 -27.58
CA ARG A 144 -4.31 6.42 -26.68
C ARG A 144 -4.74 4.98 -26.98
N ASN A 145 -4.87 4.62 -28.26
CA ASN A 145 -5.26 3.27 -28.67
C ASN A 145 -4.23 2.22 -28.24
N ASP A 146 -2.94 2.52 -28.38
CA ASP A 146 -1.86 1.63 -27.95
C ASP A 146 -1.86 1.43 -26.42
N VAL A 147 -2.12 2.50 -25.66
CA VAL A 147 -2.26 2.46 -24.19
C VAL A 147 -3.49 1.63 -23.80
N LEU A 148 -4.65 1.87 -24.42
CA LEU A 148 -5.88 1.12 -24.17
C LEU A 148 -5.69 -0.37 -24.49
N PHE A 149 -5.14 -0.68 -25.67
CA PHE A 149 -4.86 -2.05 -26.09
C PHE A 149 -3.97 -2.77 -25.08
N THR A 150 -2.88 -2.12 -24.65
CA THR A 150 -1.96 -2.68 -23.65
C THR A 150 -2.63 -2.88 -22.30
N ALA A 151 -3.41 -1.89 -21.85
CA ALA A 151 -4.17 -1.98 -20.60
C ALA A 151 -5.18 -3.13 -20.65
N TYR A 152 -5.94 -3.29 -21.74
CA TYR A 152 -6.88 -4.38 -21.94
C TYR A 152 -6.23 -5.72 -22.28
N LEU A 153 -4.93 -5.79 -22.50
CA LEU A 153 -4.18 -7.05 -22.52
C LEU A 153 -3.82 -7.49 -21.09
N ILE A 154 -3.40 -6.54 -20.25
CA ILE A 154 -2.97 -6.81 -18.86
C ILE A 154 -4.18 -7.02 -17.93
N LEU A 155 -5.16 -6.13 -17.97
CA LEU A 155 -6.29 -6.08 -17.04
C LEU A 155 -7.09 -7.39 -17.01
N PRO A 156 -7.45 -8.03 -18.15
CA PRO A 156 -8.17 -9.29 -18.13
C PRO A 156 -7.36 -10.45 -17.58
N ILE A 157 -6.05 -10.50 -17.79
CA ILE A 157 -5.15 -11.53 -17.24
C ILE A 157 -5.16 -11.46 -15.71
N LEU A 158 -5.13 -10.25 -15.16
CA LEU A 158 -5.06 -10.03 -13.71
C LEU A 158 -6.42 -10.20 -13.03
N ILE A 159 -7.47 -9.59 -13.58
CA ILE A 159 -8.75 -9.41 -12.90
C ILE A 159 -9.74 -10.56 -13.17
N THR A 160 -9.81 -11.08 -14.40
CA THR A 160 -10.83 -12.09 -14.77
C THR A 160 -10.76 -13.34 -13.89
N PRO A 161 -9.58 -13.93 -13.58
CA PRO A 161 -9.51 -15.10 -12.71
C PRO A 161 -10.00 -14.83 -11.29
N LEU A 162 -9.78 -13.61 -10.76
CA LEU A 162 -10.25 -13.22 -9.43
C LEU A 162 -11.75 -13.06 -9.38
N ILE A 163 -12.34 -12.37 -10.37
CA ILE A 163 -13.79 -12.20 -10.46
C ILE A 163 -14.46 -13.55 -10.61
N TRP A 164 -13.86 -14.46 -11.38
CA TRP A 164 -14.36 -15.82 -11.51
C TRP A 164 -14.45 -16.54 -10.16
N GLU A 165 -13.39 -16.47 -9.35
CA GLU A 165 -13.35 -17.08 -8.01
C GLU A 165 -14.38 -16.43 -7.06
N LEU A 166 -14.47 -15.11 -7.06
CA LEU A 166 -15.43 -14.34 -6.26
C LEU A 166 -16.89 -14.71 -6.62
N PHE A 167 -17.21 -14.73 -7.92
CA PHE A 167 -18.56 -14.99 -8.41
C PHE A 167 -18.94 -16.47 -8.33
N ALA A 168 -18.00 -17.40 -8.43
CA ALA A 168 -18.26 -18.81 -8.16
C ALA A 168 -18.70 -19.02 -6.70
N ASN A 169 -18.08 -18.32 -5.74
CA ASN A 169 -18.50 -18.35 -4.34
C ASN A 169 -19.88 -17.69 -4.11
N LEU A 170 -20.13 -16.55 -4.76
CA LEU A 170 -21.42 -15.85 -4.66
C LEU A 170 -22.57 -16.60 -5.34
N LYS A 171 -22.30 -17.36 -6.40
CA LYS A 171 -23.27 -18.20 -7.10
C LYS A 171 -23.99 -19.18 -6.17
N ILE A 172 -23.30 -19.68 -5.15
CA ILE A 172 -23.88 -20.59 -4.15
C ILE A 172 -24.86 -19.84 -3.22
N ARG A 173 -24.55 -18.59 -2.87
CA ARG A 173 -25.33 -17.79 -1.92
C ARG A 173 -26.48 -17.01 -2.58
N MET A 174 -26.30 -16.57 -3.82
CA MET A 174 -27.21 -15.68 -4.54
C MET A 174 -27.41 -16.12 -6.00
N PRO A 175 -27.96 -17.32 -6.27
CA PRO A 175 -28.04 -17.87 -7.62
C PRO A 175 -28.92 -17.03 -8.57
N PHE A 176 -29.91 -16.30 -8.04
CA PHE A 176 -30.83 -15.46 -8.82
C PHE A 176 -30.15 -14.27 -9.53
N VAL A 177 -28.94 -13.91 -9.12
CA VAL A 177 -28.16 -12.81 -9.70
C VAL A 177 -27.45 -13.24 -11.01
N PHE A 178 -27.14 -14.52 -11.14
CA PHE A 178 -26.27 -15.04 -12.19
C PHE A 178 -27.07 -15.61 -13.38
N ASN A 179 -26.46 -15.63 -14.57
CA ASN A 179 -27.09 -16.24 -15.74
C ASN A 179 -27.02 -17.78 -15.73
N LYS A 180 -27.91 -18.42 -16.50
CA LYS A 180 -28.03 -19.88 -16.59
C LYS A 180 -26.74 -20.56 -17.07
N ASP A 181 -26.00 -19.97 -18.01
CA ASP A 181 -24.76 -20.55 -18.53
C ASP A 181 -23.70 -20.65 -17.42
N PHE A 182 -23.53 -19.58 -16.63
CA PHE A 182 -22.62 -19.56 -15.49
C PHE A 182 -23.09 -20.50 -14.37
N LEU A 183 -24.40 -20.52 -14.07
CA LEU A 183 -25.00 -21.43 -13.08
C LEU A 183 -24.77 -22.91 -13.42
N ASN A 184 -24.85 -23.27 -14.71
CA ASN A 184 -24.70 -24.64 -15.18
C ASN A 184 -23.23 -25.05 -15.43
N SER A 185 -22.28 -24.12 -15.31
CA SER A 185 -20.87 -24.44 -15.53
C SER A 185 -20.34 -25.40 -14.44
N SER A 186 -19.96 -26.61 -14.86
CA SER A 186 -19.47 -27.69 -13.98
C SER A 186 -18.00 -27.53 -13.56
N LYS A 187 -17.30 -26.51 -14.10
CA LYS A 187 -15.88 -26.24 -13.82
C LYS A 187 -15.62 -25.68 -12.41
N ASP A 188 -16.65 -25.26 -11.69
CA ASP A 188 -16.54 -24.73 -10.32
C ASP A 188 -16.02 -25.75 -9.32
N LYS A 189 -16.25 -27.07 -9.51
CA LYS A 189 -15.76 -28.09 -8.57
C LYS A 189 -14.32 -28.54 -8.84
N ILE A 190 -13.86 -28.58 -10.09
CA ILE A 190 -12.55 -29.19 -10.44
C ILE A 190 -11.42 -28.16 -10.37
N ALA A 191 -11.63 -26.92 -10.79
CA ALA A 191 -10.63 -25.86 -10.65
C ALA A 191 -10.47 -25.44 -9.18
N PHE A 192 -11.58 -25.27 -8.46
CA PHE A 192 -11.61 -24.93 -7.03
C PHE A 192 -11.05 -26.05 -6.14
N ASN A 193 -11.41 -27.32 -6.38
CA ASN A 193 -10.82 -28.44 -5.62
C ASN A 193 -9.36 -28.70 -5.98
N LYS A 194 -8.90 -28.43 -7.21
CA LYS A 194 -7.48 -28.55 -7.58
C LYS A 194 -6.66 -27.36 -7.05
N TYR A 195 -7.27 -26.21 -6.80
CA TYR A 195 -6.66 -25.08 -6.10
C TYR A 195 -6.56 -25.36 -4.58
N ASN A 196 -7.65 -25.82 -3.95
CA ASN A 196 -7.67 -26.15 -2.53
C ASN A 196 -6.89 -27.42 -2.16
N LYS A 197 -6.89 -28.49 -2.98
CA LYS A 197 -6.05 -29.68 -2.70
C LYS A 197 -4.56 -29.43 -2.85
N ASN A 198 -4.14 -28.43 -3.65
CA ASN A 198 -2.72 -28.12 -3.84
C ASN A 198 -2.18 -27.11 -2.81
N ASN A 199 -3.05 -26.48 -2.01
CA ASN A 199 -2.67 -25.66 -0.86
C ASN A 199 -2.17 -26.49 0.36
N ILE A 200 -2.17 -27.82 0.25
CA ILE A 200 -1.79 -28.73 1.33
C ILE A 200 -0.44 -29.42 1.08
N LYS A 201 0.15 -29.29 -0.13
CA LYS A 201 1.50 -29.82 -0.37
C LYS A 201 2.54 -28.84 0.14
N ASP A 202 3.50 -29.35 0.91
CA ASP A 202 4.66 -28.60 1.40
C ASP A 202 5.19 -27.61 0.35
N LEU A 203 5.40 -26.37 0.81
CA LEU A 203 6.06 -25.33 0.02
C LEU A 203 7.39 -25.89 -0.47
N SER A 204 7.57 -25.96 -1.79
CA SER A 204 8.86 -26.38 -2.34
C SER A 204 9.93 -25.33 -1.99
N PRO A 205 11.22 -25.70 -1.92
CA PRO A 205 12.30 -24.75 -1.69
C PRO A 205 12.26 -23.55 -2.65
N ASN A 206 11.88 -23.76 -3.90
CA ASN A 206 11.70 -22.72 -4.91
C ASN A 206 10.55 -21.77 -4.55
N SER A 207 9.41 -22.30 -4.10
CA SER A 207 8.27 -21.48 -3.66
C SER A 207 8.61 -20.61 -2.45
N VAL A 208 9.40 -21.14 -1.50
CA VAL A 208 9.91 -20.36 -0.35
C VAL A 208 10.85 -19.25 -0.81
N ARG A 209 11.75 -19.52 -1.78
CA ARG A 209 12.63 -18.48 -2.36
C ARG A 209 11.80 -17.38 -3.01
N THR A 210 10.77 -17.74 -3.78
CA THR A 210 9.85 -16.78 -4.38
C THR A 210 9.15 -15.94 -3.31
N TRP A 211 8.62 -16.54 -2.25
CA TRP A 211 8.00 -15.79 -1.15
C TRP A 211 8.97 -14.84 -0.43
N LYS A 212 10.25 -15.23 -0.27
CA LYS A 212 11.27 -14.32 0.28
C LYS A 212 11.57 -13.15 -0.64
N LEU A 213 11.66 -13.40 -1.95
CA LEU A 213 11.85 -12.37 -2.96
C LEU A 213 10.66 -11.41 -2.98
N THR A 214 9.44 -11.94 -3.00
CA THR A 214 8.19 -11.17 -2.89
C THR A 214 8.21 -10.30 -1.63
N PHE A 215 8.49 -10.86 -0.45
CA PHE A 215 8.59 -10.10 0.79
C PHE A 215 9.67 -8.99 0.73
N GLY A 216 10.81 -9.29 0.11
CA GLY A 216 11.87 -8.31 -0.10
C GLY A 216 11.41 -7.13 -0.95
N ILE A 217 10.84 -7.40 -2.12
CA ILE A 217 10.34 -6.36 -3.03
C ILE A 217 9.21 -5.56 -2.38
N GLU A 218 8.27 -6.21 -1.69
CA GLU A 218 7.18 -5.54 -0.95
C GLU A 218 7.73 -4.54 0.07
N THR A 219 8.68 -4.98 0.90
CA THR A 219 9.21 -4.16 2.00
C THR A 219 10.16 -3.07 1.50
N GLY A 220 10.91 -3.33 0.42
CA GLY A 220 11.68 -2.31 -0.28
C GLY A 220 10.79 -1.26 -0.94
N LEU A 221 9.68 -1.66 -1.56
CA LEU A 221 8.69 -0.75 -2.11
C LEU A 221 8.04 0.12 -1.02
N VAL A 222 7.68 -0.45 0.13
CA VAL A 222 7.18 0.34 1.28
C VAL A 222 8.23 1.35 1.75
N ALA A 223 9.51 0.95 1.81
CA ALA A 223 10.58 1.86 2.18
C ALA A 223 10.70 3.02 1.19
N VAL A 224 10.66 2.73 -0.12
CA VAL A 224 10.65 3.73 -1.19
C VAL A 224 9.44 4.67 -1.07
N VAL A 225 8.24 4.14 -0.82
CA VAL A 225 7.03 4.94 -0.65
C VAL A 225 7.18 5.91 0.52
N PHE A 226 7.68 5.47 1.67
CA PHE A 226 7.83 6.36 2.83
C PHE A 226 9.04 7.29 2.76
N SER A 227 10.06 7.01 1.94
CA SER A 227 11.21 7.91 1.76
C SER A 227 11.02 8.89 0.60
N PHE A 228 10.70 8.39 -0.61
CA PHE A 228 10.67 9.17 -1.85
C PHE A 228 9.35 9.90 -2.08
N LEU A 229 8.21 9.32 -1.71
CA LEU A 229 6.92 9.93 -2.01
C LEU A 229 6.67 11.28 -1.31
N PRO A 230 7.09 11.52 -0.06
CA PRO A 230 7.08 12.87 0.52
C PRO A 230 7.83 13.89 -0.34
N PHE A 231 8.95 13.47 -0.94
CA PHE A 231 9.76 14.29 -1.85
C PHE A 231 9.08 14.58 -3.16
N PHE A 232 8.44 13.58 -3.72
CA PHE A 232 7.63 13.75 -4.91
C PHE A 232 6.41 14.67 -4.65
N ILE A 233 5.69 14.47 -3.55
CA ILE A 233 4.55 15.31 -3.15
C ILE A 233 4.97 16.77 -2.96
N TYR A 234 6.10 17.01 -2.30
CA TYR A 234 6.64 18.37 -2.15
C TYR A 234 6.88 19.05 -3.50
N HIS A 235 7.41 18.35 -4.50
CA HIS A 235 7.62 18.91 -5.84
C HIS A 235 6.33 19.13 -6.63
N LEU A 236 5.25 18.44 -6.28
CA LEU A 236 3.95 18.57 -6.94
C LEU A 236 3.06 19.65 -6.31
N VAL A 237 2.98 19.71 -4.98
CA VAL A 237 1.99 20.53 -4.25
C VAL A 237 2.66 21.47 -3.22
N GLY A 238 3.99 21.42 -3.08
CA GLY A 238 4.74 22.23 -2.11
C GLY A 238 4.61 21.72 -0.66
N VAL A 239 5.08 22.55 0.28
CA VAL A 239 5.15 22.21 1.72
C VAL A 239 3.78 21.83 2.30
N LYS A 240 2.71 22.54 1.89
CA LYS A 240 1.34 22.29 2.37
C LYS A 240 0.84 20.89 2.05
N GLY A 241 1.34 20.28 0.96
CA GLY A 241 0.96 18.94 0.54
C GLY A 241 1.62 17.82 1.34
N LEU A 242 2.66 18.08 2.14
CA LEU A 242 3.39 17.03 2.87
C LEU A 242 2.50 16.24 3.83
N SER A 243 1.50 16.86 4.44
CA SER A 243 0.56 16.21 5.35
C SER A 243 -0.27 15.11 4.65
N LEU A 244 -0.40 15.16 3.32
CA LEU A 244 -1.10 14.14 2.54
C LEU A 244 -0.44 12.76 2.66
N ILE A 245 0.86 12.68 2.96
CA ILE A 245 1.54 11.39 3.15
C ILE A 245 0.91 10.57 4.29
N LEU A 246 0.31 11.23 5.27
CA LEU A 246 -0.35 10.58 6.42
C LEU A 246 -1.58 9.76 6.01
N LEU A 247 -2.13 9.99 4.82
CA LEU A 247 -3.23 9.19 4.29
C LEU A 247 -2.82 7.74 4.02
N ILE A 248 -1.54 7.47 3.74
CA ILE A 248 -1.02 6.11 3.57
C ILE A 248 -1.11 5.32 4.89
N PRO A 249 -0.45 5.74 6.00
CA PRO A 249 -0.56 5.03 7.27
C PRO A 249 -1.99 5.02 7.82
N LEU A 250 -2.81 6.05 7.55
CA LEU A 250 -4.23 6.06 7.91
C LEU A 250 -5.01 4.97 7.16
N GLY A 251 -4.80 4.86 5.84
CA GLY A 251 -5.38 3.79 5.02
C GLY A 251 -4.91 2.41 5.50
N MET A 252 -3.63 2.25 5.84
CA MET A 252 -3.11 1.01 6.40
C MET A 252 -3.82 0.63 7.70
N PHE A 253 -3.96 1.59 8.63
CA PHE A 253 -4.61 1.38 9.93
C PHE A 253 -6.08 0.94 9.78
N LEU A 254 -6.84 1.63 8.93
CA LEU A 254 -8.27 1.36 8.75
C LEU A 254 -8.55 0.05 8.02
N PHE A 255 -7.73 -0.32 7.03
CA PHE A 255 -7.99 -1.49 6.19
C PHE A 255 -7.33 -2.78 6.68
N THR A 256 -6.31 -2.73 7.56
CA THR A 256 -5.70 -3.96 8.14
C THR A 256 -6.74 -4.90 8.77
N PRO A 257 -7.69 -4.43 9.61
CA PRO A 257 -8.75 -5.30 10.17
C PRO A 257 -9.70 -5.84 9.10
N MET A 258 -10.01 -5.06 8.07
CA MET A 258 -10.88 -5.47 6.96
C MET A 258 -10.22 -6.58 6.14
N TRP A 259 -8.95 -6.42 5.79
CA TRP A 259 -8.17 -7.44 5.09
C TRP A 259 -8.05 -8.72 5.91
N ARG A 260 -7.91 -8.63 7.23
CA ARG A 260 -7.91 -9.81 8.11
C ARG A 260 -9.25 -10.56 8.05
N LYS A 261 -10.39 -9.84 8.11
CA LYS A 261 -11.72 -10.46 7.98
C LYS A 261 -11.89 -11.10 6.60
N LEU A 262 -11.43 -10.44 5.54
CA LEU A 262 -11.52 -10.97 4.18
C LEU A 262 -10.65 -12.22 4.01
N LYS A 263 -9.41 -12.19 4.52
CA LYS A 263 -8.50 -13.34 4.56
C LYS A 263 -9.15 -14.57 5.19
N ALA A 264 -9.90 -14.42 6.28
CA ALA A 264 -10.60 -15.54 6.90
C ALA A 264 -11.65 -16.20 5.98
N VAL A 265 -12.16 -15.46 4.99
CA VAL A 265 -13.15 -15.93 4.02
C VAL A 265 -12.50 -16.51 2.77
N ILE A 266 -11.51 -15.82 2.18
CA ILE A 266 -10.94 -16.16 0.86
C ILE A 266 -9.54 -16.78 0.92
N GLY A 267 -8.90 -16.80 2.09
CA GLY A 267 -7.55 -17.31 2.30
C GLY A 267 -6.43 -16.29 2.04
N ASN A 268 -5.22 -16.64 2.48
CA ASN A 268 -4.02 -15.79 2.38
C ASN A 268 -3.64 -15.49 0.93
N HIS A 269 -3.52 -16.52 0.08
CA HIS A 269 -3.05 -16.35 -1.30
C HIS A 269 -3.94 -15.43 -2.11
N SER A 270 -5.26 -15.68 -2.10
CA SER A 270 -6.24 -14.85 -2.82
C SER A 270 -6.26 -13.41 -2.29
N THR A 271 -6.10 -13.21 -0.97
CA THR A 271 -6.00 -11.85 -0.39
C THR A 271 -4.75 -11.13 -0.87
N ILE A 272 -3.58 -11.77 -0.79
CA ILE A 272 -2.30 -11.19 -1.25
C ILE A 272 -2.37 -10.86 -2.73
N LYS A 273 -2.95 -11.75 -3.55
CA LYS A 273 -3.16 -11.53 -4.99
C LYS A 273 -4.03 -10.31 -5.29
N ILE A 274 -5.15 -10.15 -4.59
CA ILE A 274 -6.02 -8.97 -4.75
C ILE A 274 -5.24 -7.71 -4.36
N THR A 275 -4.53 -7.75 -3.23
CA THR A 275 -3.79 -6.59 -2.73
C THR A 275 -2.61 -6.22 -3.61
N SER A 276 -1.94 -7.18 -4.25
CA SER A 276 -0.83 -6.90 -5.17
C SER A 276 -1.29 -6.25 -6.46
N ILE A 277 -2.43 -6.71 -7.02
CA ILE A 277 -3.04 -6.09 -8.20
C ILE A 277 -3.51 -4.68 -7.88
N GLY A 278 -4.17 -4.50 -6.73
CA GLY A 278 -4.58 -3.17 -6.26
C GLY A 278 -3.38 -2.23 -6.05
N LEU A 279 -2.30 -2.72 -5.44
CA LEU A 279 -1.09 -1.94 -5.23
C LEU A 279 -0.41 -1.55 -6.55
N PHE A 280 -0.32 -2.48 -7.51
CA PHE A 280 0.17 -2.18 -8.86
C PHE A 280 -0.65 -1.05 -9.50
N LEU A 281 -1.98 -1.16 -9.51
CA LEU A 281 -2.84 -0.13 -10.09
C LEU A 281 -2.69 1.22 -9.38
N MET A 282 -2.72 1.23 -8.05
CA MET A 282 -2.64 2.48 -7.28
C MET A 282 -1.29 3.18 -7.42
N LEU A 283 -0.18 2.45 -7.43
CA LEU A 283 1.15 3.06 -7.62
C LEU A 283 1.31 3.64 -9.03
N THR A 284 0.87 2.91 -10.05
CA THR A 284 0.88 3.39 -11.44
C THR A 284 0.04 4.66 -11.58
N LEU A 285 -1.16 4.68 -11.00
CA LEU A 285 -2.05 5.84 -10.99
C LEU A 285 -1.45 7.02 -10.23
N LEU A 286 -0.91 6.78 -9.04
CA LEU A 286 -0.33 7.80 -8.16
C LEU A 286 0.84 8.55 -8.83
N ILE A 287 1.74 7.84 -9.51
CA ILE A 287 2.86 8.48 -10.19
C ILE A 287 2.40 9.16 -11.48
N THR A 288 1.49 8.52 -12.24
CA THR A 288 0.95 9.14 -13.46
C THR A 288 0.17 10.41 -13.18
N TRP A 289 -0.47 10.51 -12.01
CA TRP A 289 -1.11 11.74 -11.55
C TRP A 289 -0.16 12.95 -11.51
N GLY A 290 1.14 12.73 -11.28
CA GLY A 290 2.14 13.79 -11.28
C GLY A 290 2.27 14.55 -12.60
N LEU A 291 1.84 13.97 -13.73
CA LEU A 291 1.81 14.59 -15.05
C LEU A 291 0.70 15.66 -15.21
N GLN A 292 -0.26 15.74 -14.29
CA GLN A 292 -1.49 16.54 -14.44
C GLN A 292 -1.49 17.88 -13.68
N LYS A 293 -0.34 18.55 -13.60
CA LYS A 293 -0.25 19.85 -12.92
C LYS A 293 -1.28 20.85 -13.51
N GLY A 294 -2.12 21.44 -12.65
CA GLY A 294 -3.06 22.52 -13.02
C GLY A 294 -4.55 22.14 -13.14
N VAL A 295 -4.95 20.90 -12.83
CA VAL A 295 -6.38 20.50 -12.85
C VAL A 295 -7.09 20.89 -11.54
N ASN A 296 -8.33 21.38 -11.60
CA ASN A 296 -9.11 21.82 -10.42
C ASN A 296 -9.28 20.76 -9.32
N ASN A 297 -9.14 19.47 -9.65
CA ASN A 297 -9.20 18.33 -8.71
C ASN A 297 -7.83 17.75 -8.34
N PHE A 298 -6.73 18.50 -8.55
CA PHE A 298 -5.36 18.00 -8.39
C PHE A 298 -5.10 17.37 -6.99
N VAL A 299 -5.56 18.04 -5.93
CA VAL A 299 -5.27 17.65 -4.54
C VAL A 299 -6.21 16.55 -4.02
N PRO A 300 -7.55 16.61 -4.19
CA PRO A 300 -8.45 15.56 -3.73
C PRO A 300 -8.17 14.18 -4.34
N THR A 301 -7.86 14.10 -5.64
CA THR A 301 -7.54 12.83 -6.29
C THR A 301 -6.22 12.26 -5.77
N LEU A 302 -5.19 13.10 -5.58
CA LEU A 302 -3.93 12.67 -4.96
C LEU A 302 -4.17 12.10 -3.56
N ALA A 303 -4.99 12.77 -2.74
CA ALA A 303 -5.34 12.31 -1.40
C ALA A 303 -5.98 10.91 -1.44
N LEU A 304 -6.93 10.70 -2.35
CA LEU A 304 -7.60 9.42 -2.52
C LEU A 304 -6.63 8.32 -2.97
N LEU A 305 -5.75 8.60 -3.95
CA LEU A 305 -4.75 7.64 -4.42
C LEU A 305 -3.77 7.23 -3.31
N LEU A 306 -3.34 8.17 -2.47
CA LEU A 306 -2.50 7.89 -1.30
C LEU A 306 -3.22 7.00 -0.28
N PHE A 307 -4.48 7.30 0.01
CA PHE A 307 -5.29 6.52 0.94
C PHE A 307 -5.47 5.05 0.48
N PHE A 308 -5.80 4.84 -0.80
CA PHE A 308 -5.93 3.50 -1.37
C PHE A 308 -4.58 2.77 -1.49
N THR A 309 -3.49 3.49 -1.79
CA THR A 309 -2.14 2.91 -1.73
C THR A 309 -1.86 2.32 -0.34
N GLY A 310 -2.17 3.06 0.72
CA GLY A 310 -2.09 2.59 2.10
C GLY A 310 -2.95 1.34 2.36
N SER A 311 -4.20 1.33 1.87
CA SER A 311 -5.08 0.17 2.00
C SER A 311 -4.47 -1.11 1.43
N PHE A 312 -3.89 -1.07 0.23
CA PHE A 312 -3.31 -2.26 -0.39
C PHE A 312 -1.96 -2.67 0.22
N VAL A 313 -1.12 -1.73 0.66
CA VAL A 313 0.11 -2.04 1.41
C VAL A 313 -0.18 -2.82 2.69
N ALA A 314 -1.25 -2.45 3.43
CA ALA A 314 -1.66 -3.15 4.64
C ALA A 314 -2.07 -4.62 4.41
N GLY A 315 -2.58 -4.93 3.22
CA GLY A 315 -3.01 -6.29 2.88
C GLY A 315 -1.88 -7.19 2.37
N ILE A 316 -0.74 -6.65 1.92
CA ILE A 316 0.29 -7.45 1.26
C ILE A 316 1.40 -7.92 2.23
N VAL A 317 2.05 -6.99 2.93
CA VAL A 317 3.25 -7.26 3.75
C VAL A 317 2.98 -8.23 4.92
N PRO A 318 1.92 -8.04 5.73
CA PRO A 318 1.69 -8.87 6.91
C PRO A 318 1.37 -10.33 6.55
N PHE A 319 0.63 -10.55 5.46
CA PHE A 319 0.22 -11.90 5.05
C PHE A 319 1.36 -12.65 4.36
N THR A 320 2.20 -11.97 3.57
CA THR A 320 3.44 -12.57 3.05
C THR A 320 4.38 -12.98 4.19
N MET A 321 4.51 -12.14 5.22
CA MET A 321 5.28 -12.49 6.43
C MET A 321 4.69 -13.70 7.17
N GLU A 322 3.37 -13.79 7.25
CA GLU A 322 2.66 -14.90 7.88
C GLU A 322 2.89 -16.24 7.17
N ILE A 323 2.84 -16.28 5.84
CA ILE A 323 3.15 -17.47 5.04
C ILE A 323 4.57 -17.97 5.35
N LEU A 324 5.54 -17.06 5.35
CA LEU A 324 6.94 -17.41 5.65
C LEU A 324 7.12 -17.87 7.10
N ARG A 325 6.45 -17.24 8.08
CA ARG A 325 6.51 -17.66 9.49
C ARG A 325 5.87 -19.02 9.72
N SER A 326 4.74 -19.28 9.10
CA SER A 326 4.03 -20.56 9.13
C SER A 326 4.93 -21.69 8.66
N HIS A 327 5.57 -21.52 7.50
CA HIS A 327 6.59 -22.44 7.01
C HIS A 327 7.78 -22.56 7.98
N GLY A 328 8.27 -21.45 8.53
CA GLY A 328 9.41 -21.45 9.45
C GLY A 328 9.15 -22.31 10.68
N LYS A 329 7.94 -22.22 11.25
CA LYS A 329 7.50 -23.03 12.39
C LYS A 329 7.48 -24.53 12.06
N ASN A 330 6.89 -24.91 10.94
CA ASN A 330 6.68 -26.32 10.59
C ASN A 330 7.98 -27.07 10.24
N PHE A 331 9.00 -26.34 9.80
CA PHE A 331 10.33 -26.89 9.49
C PHE A 331 11.43 -26.47 10.48
N ASN A 332 11.08 -25.90 11.63
CA ASN A 332 12.04 -25.36 12.63
C ASN A 332 13.12 -24.42 12.04
N LYS A 333 12.76 -23.65 11.00
CA LYS A 333 13.63 -22.66 10.34
C LYS A 333 13.30 -21.25 10.80
N LYS A 334 14.31 -20.53 11.31
CA LYS A 334 14.19 -19.10 11.65
C LYS A 334 14.53 -18.25 10.43
N TYR A 335 13.54 -17.51 9.92
CA TYR A 335 13.75 -16.52 8.85
C TYR A 335 14.16 -15.16 9.42
N ARG A 336 15.20 -14.56 8.83
CA ARG A 336 15.70 -13.22 9.20
C ARG A 336 14.96 -12.14 8.42
N PHE A 337 13.69 -11.87 8.78
CA PHE A 337 12.86 -10.89 8.09
C PHE A 337 13.47 -9.48 8.07
N GLU A 338 14.01 -9.02 9.19
CA GLU A 338 14.65 -7.69 9.31
C GLU A 338 15.81 -7.53 8.32
N LEU A 339 16.62 -8.58 8.13
CA LEU A 339 17.74 -8.54 7.18
C LEU A 339 17.24 -8.38 5.73
N ILE A 340 16.18 -9.10 5.36
CA ILE A 340 15.57 -8.99 4.02
C ILE A 340 15.06 -7.57 3.80
N GLN A 341 14.34 -7.00 4.79
CA GLN A 341 13.83 -5.63 4.72
C GLN A 341 14.95 -4.60 4.54
N ILE A 342 16.04 -4.72 5.30
CA ILE A 342 17.18 -3.79 5.23
C ILE A 342 17.84 -3.84 3.85
N ILE A 343 18.16 -5.03 3.34
CA ILE A 343 18.87 -5.18 2.06
C ILE A 343 18.04 -4.61 0.90
N PHE A 344 16.74 -4.96 0.82
CA PHE A 344 15.88 -4.44 -0.24
C PHE A 344 15.65 -2.94 -0.11
N SER A 345 15.56 -2.40 1.12
CA SER A 345 15.49 -0.95 1.33
C SER A 345 16.76 -0.25 0.80
N LEU A 346 17.95 -0.77 1.12
CA LEU A 346 19.22 -0.19 0.66
C LEU A 346 19.35 -0.15 -0.86
N ILE A 347 18.82 -1.18 -1.54
CA ILE A 347 18.86 -1.27 -3.02
C ILE A 347 17.81 -0.35 -3.65
N MET A 348 16.58 -0.34 -3.14
CA MET A 348 15.46 0.30 -3.84
C MET A 348 15.33 1.81 -3.55
N ILE A 349 15.69 2.29 -2.35
CA ILE A 349 15.55 3.72 -1.98
C ILE A 349 16.27 4.67 -2.96
N PRO A 350 17.54 4.42 -3.38
CA PRO A 350 18.26 5.38 -4.21
C PRO A 350 17.69 5.55 -5.62
N ILE A 351 17.11 4.49 -6.19
CA ILE A 351 16.71 4.41 -7.61
C ILE A 351 15.79 5.57 -8.04
N PRO A 352 14.64 5.83 -7.37
CA PRO A 352 13.75 6.91 -7.79
C PRO A 352 14.36 8.31 -7.64
N TYR A 353 15.25 8.53 -6.66
CA TYR A 353 15.97 9.80 -6.53
C TYR A 353 16.97 10.01 -7.66
N ILE A 354 17.68 8.96 -8.09
CA ILE A 354 18.58 9.01 -9.23
C ILE A 354 17.80 9.38 -10.50
N LEU A 355 16.66 8.74 -10.76
CA LEU A 355 15.81 9.09 -11.90
C LEU A 355 15.35 10.55 -11.83
N PHE A 356 14.95 11.02 -10.65
CA PHE A 356 14.50 12.39 -10.45
C PHE A 356 15.62 13.42 -10.70
N LEU A 357 16.84 13.16 -10.22
CA LEU A 357 17.94 14.13 -10.28
C LEU A 357 18.63 14.19 -11.65
N PHE A 358 18.77 13.05 -12.34
CA PHE A 358 19.56 12.98 -13.57
C PHE A 358 18.75 13.18 -14.85
N ILE A 359 17.42 12.99 -14.81
CA ILE A 359 16.54 13.23 -15.95
C ILE A 359 16.00 14.66 -15.88
N LYS A 360 16.63 15.58 -16.62
CA LYS A 360 16.27 17.01 -16.62
C LYS A 360 14.93 17.30 -17.29
N ASP A 361 14.53 16.51 -18.28
CA ASP A 361 13.22 16.66 -18.91
C ASP A 361 12.14 16.13 -17.97
N GLU A 362 11.28 17.04 -17.50
CA GLU A 362 10.25 16.75 -16.53
C GLU A 362 9.31 15.62 -16.99
N LYS A 363 8.92 15.61 -18.29
CA LYS A 363 8.02 14.58 -18.82
C LYS A 363 8.71 13.23 -18.87
N ILE A 364 9.96 13.17 -19.35
CA ILE A 364 10.74 11.92 -19.41
C ILE A 364 10.98 11.37 -18.00
N MET A 365 11.25 12.24 -17.02
CA MET A 365 11.41 11.87 -15.62
C MET A 365 10.13 11.22 -15.09
N PHE A 366 8.97 11.85 -15.28
CA PHE A 366 7.69 11.26 -14.86
C PHE A 366 7.43 9.91 -15.53
N TYR A 367 7.61 9.80 -16.86
CA TYR A 367 7.44 8.51 -17.55
C TYR A 367 8.40 7.43 -17.02
N SER A 368 9.63 7.79 -16.68
CA SER A 368 10.61 6.88 -16.10
C SER A 368 10.20 6.40 -14.70
N LEU A 369 9.65 7.30 -13.87
CA LEU A 369 9.09 6.96 -12.57
C LEU A 369 7.85 6.06 -12.71
N ILE A 370 6.94 6.37 -13.66
CA ILE A 370 5.78 5.53 -13.96
C ILE A 370 6.26 4.12 -14.34
N GLY A 371 7.22 4.01 -15.26
CA GLY A 371 7.82 2.75 -15.66
C GLY A 371 8.39 1.98 -14.46
N LEU A 372 9.19 2.63 -13.63
CA LEU A 372 9.79 2.01 -12.43
C LEU A 372 8.72 1.43 -11.49
N PHE A 373 7.77 2.24 -11.04
CA PHE A 373 6.76 1.81 -10.07
C PHE A 373 5.78 0.77 -10.67
N SER A 374 5.41 0.93 -11.94
CA SER A 374 4.56 -0.02 -12.66
C SER A 374 5.25 -1.38 -12.80
N THR A 375 6.52 -1.40 -13.21
CA THR A 375 7.29 -2.63 -13.38
C THR A 375 7.48 -3.35 -12.05
N ILE A 376 7.78 -2.64 -10.96
CA ILE A 376 7.91 -3.25 -9.63
C ILE A 376 6.56 -3.85 -9.17
N GLY A 377 5.46 -3.09 -9.31
CA GLY A 377 4.12 -3.57 -8.95
C GLY A 377 3.66 -4.78 -9.78
N LEU A 378 3.97 -4.77 -11.08
CA LEU A 378 3.67 -5.88 -11.99
C LEU A 378 4.52 -7.12 -11.65
N LEU A 379 5.81 -6.94 -11.39
CA LEU A 379 6.71 -8.02 -10.97
C LEU A 379 6.19 -8.69 -9.68
N LEU A 380 5.81 -7.90 -8.68
CA LEU A 380 5.17 -8.40 -7.45
C LEU A 380 3.94 -9.25 -7.76
N THR A 381 3.04 -8.71 -8.57
CA THR A 381 1.80 -9.37 -8.97
C THR A 381 2.07 -10.70 -9.69
N CYS A 382 3.05 -10.72 -10.60
CA CYS A 382 3.48 -11.93 -11.30
C CYS A 382 4.04 -12.97 -10.32
N LEU A 383 4.98 -12.59 -9.45
CA LEU A 383 5.59 -13.51 -8.47
C LEU A 383 4.54 -14.17 -7.58
N ILE A 384 3.55 -13.40 -7.11
CA ILE A 384 2.45 -13.90 -6.27
C ILE A 384 1.53 -14.83 -7.07
N ASN A 385 1.14 -14.44 -8.28
CA ASN A 385 0.24 -15.22 -9.13
C ASN A 385 0.83 -16.58 -9.55
N PHE A 386 2.13 -16.62 -9.82
CA PHE A 386 2.82 -17.86 -10.18
C PHE A 386 3.12 -18.73 -8.95
N ASN A 387 3.19 -18.15 -7.75
CA ASN A 387 3.52 -18.86 -6.53
C ASN A 387 2.26 -19.34 -5.76
N ARG A 388 1.62 -20.41 -6.27
CA ARG A 388 0.32 -20.91 -5.78
C ARG A 388 0.35 -21.69 -4.47
N LYS A 389 1.52 -22.06 -3.95
CA LYS A 389 1.62 -22.84 -2.70
C LYS A 389 1.62 -21.87 -1.51
N THR A 390 0.66 -22.03 -0.60
CA THR A 390 0.63 -21.29 0.66
C THR A 390 0.27 -22.22 1.81
N GLN A 391 1.04 -22.17 2.88
CA GLN A 391 0.71 -22.87 4.13
C GLN A 391 -0.11 -21.91 5.00
N ILE A 392 -1.23 -22.41 5.52
CA ILE A 392 -2.37 -21.58 5.97
C ILE A 392 -2.43 -21.40 7.50
N GLU A 393 -1.56 -22.06 8.28
CA GLU A 393 -1.63 -21.90 9.74
C GLU A 393 -1.41 -20.44 10.16
N GLU A 394 -2.40 -19.90 10.89
CA GLU A 394 -2.30 -18.57 11.48
C GLU A 394 -1.31 -18.59 12.64
N VAL A 395 -0.07 -18.18 12.37
CA VAL A 395 0.98 -18.11 13.41
C VAL A 395 1.08 -16.72 14.03
N THR A 396 0.83 -15.66 13.25
CA THR A 396 1.10 -14.27 13.68
C THR A 396 -0.09 -13.62 14.41
N PHE A 397 -1.33 -14.00 14.08
CA PHE A 397 -2.54 -13.34 14.57
C PHE A 397 -3.39 -14.19 15.54
N TYR A 398 -2.86 -15.34 15.98
CA TYR A 398 -3.55 -16.20 16.93
C TYR A 398 -3.58 -15.55 18.33
N THR A 399 -4.78 -15.27 18.82
CA THR A 399 -5.05 -14.67 20.15
C THR A 399 -5.87 -15.63 20.99
N GLN A 400 -5.51 -15.81 22.25
CA GLN A 400 -6.30 -16.59 23.20
C GLN A 400 -7.40 -15.72 23.84
N PRO A 401 -8.55 -16.30 24.23
CA PRO A 401 -9.64 -15.55 24.87
C PRO A 401 -9.20 -14.79 26.13
N ASP A 402 -8.27 -15.36 26.90
CA ASP A 402 -7.78 -14.79 28.16
C ASP A 402 -6.71 -13.69 27.96
N ASP A 403 -6.20 -13.51 26.74
CA ASP A 403 -5.11 -12.57 26.48
C ASP A 403 -5.49 -11.13 26.84
N MET A 404 -6.76 -10.73 26.66
CA MET A 404 -7.25 -9.37 26.92
C MET A 404 -7.48 -9.11 28.41
N ALA A 405 -8.01 -10.09 29.14
CA ALA A 405 -8.18 -10.00 30.59
C ALA A 405 -6.81 -9.91 31.28
N ASN A 406 -5.85 -10.71 30.83
CA ASN A 406 -4.48 -10.69 31.30
C ASN A 406 -3.78 -9.34 30.99
N LEU A 407 -4.00 -8.78 29.79
CA LEU A 407 -3.43 -7.50 29.39
C LEU A 407 -3.92 -6.32 30.26
N LYS A 408 -5.19 -6.33 30.65
CA LYS A 408 -5.78 -5.30 31.53
C LYS A 408 -5.30 -5.40 32.98
N ALA A 409 -4.94 -6.59 33.45
CA ALA A 409 -4.52 -6.82 34.83
C ALA A 409 -3.11 -6.30 35.15
N HIS A 410 -2.22 -6.18 34.16
CA HIS A 410 -0.80 -5.84 34.38
C HIS A 410 -0.44 -4.41 33.94
N LYS A 411 -0.57 -3.43 34.86
CA LYS A 411 -0.25 -2.00 34.61
C LYS A 411 1.18 -1.77 34.09
N LYS A 412 2.18 -2.47 34.63
CA LYS A 412 3.58 -2.38 34.18
C LYS A 412 3.76 -2.85 32.74
N TYR A 413 3.02 -3.88 32.35
CA TYR A 413 3.03 -4.43 31.01
C TYR A 413 2.47 -3.43 29.99
N PHE A 414 1.36 -2.77 30.33
CA PHE A 414 0.78 -1.71 29.52
C PHE A 414 1.73 -0.51 29.38
N LEU A 415 2.37 -0.09 30.48
CA LEU A 415 3.33 1.02 30.48
C LEU A 415 4.55 0.73 29.57
N PHE A 416 5.07 -0.50 29.61
CA PHE A 416 6.15 -0.93 28.72
C PHE A 416 5.73 -0.91 27.24
N ILE A 417 4.55 -1.45 26.91
CA ILE A 417 4.03 -1.44 25.54
C ILE A 417 3.85 -0.01 25.03
N PHE A 418 3.31 0.88 25.86
CA PHE A 418 3.14 2.29 25.53
C PHE A 418 4.47 2.96 25.19
N SER A 419 5.46 2.86 26.09
CA SER A 419 6.79 3.45 25.87
C SER A 419 7.47 2.87 24.62
N ASN A 420 7.44 1.55 24.47
CA ASN A 420 8.03 0.87 23.32
C ASN A 420 7.37 1.31 21.99
N SER A 421 6.05 1.40 21.97
CA SER A 421 5.28 1.89 20.81
C SER A 421 5.61 3.35 20.47
N PHE A 422 5.77 4.23 21.46
CA PHE A 422 6.14 5.62 21.24
C PHE A 422 7.50 5.77 20.53
N PHE A 423 8.53 5.04 20.97
CA PHE A 423 9.86 5.12 20.34
C PHE A 423 9.87 4.58 18.91
N TYR A 424 9.13 3.50 18.63
CA TYR A 424 8.95 3.01 17.26
C TYR A 424 8.22 4.04 16.38
N ALA A 425 7.16 4.63 16.92
CA ALA A 425 6.39 5.64 16.22
C ALA A 425 7.22 6.87 15.85
N LEU A 426 8.12 7.29 16.74
CA LEU A 426 9.05 8.37 16.48
C LEU A 426 9.96 8.04 15.28
N GLY A 427 10.58 6.86 15.24
CA GLY A 427 11.43 6.49 14.10
C GLY A 427 10.66 6.29 12.79
N GLU A 428 9.43 5.79 12.84
CA GLU A 428 8.55 5.76 11.66
C GLU A 428 8.24 7.18 11.16
N ALA A 429 7.87 8.09 12.06
CA ALA A 429 7.58 9.49 11.74
C ALA A 429 8.77 10.22 11.12
N PHE A 430 9.98 10.01 11.65
CA PHE A 430 11.23 10.53 11.08
C PHE A 430 11.54 9.98 9.69
N THR A 431 10.91 8.89 9.24
CA THR A 431 11.12 8.37 7.87
C THR A 431 10.50 9.30 6.83
N TYR A 432 9.23 9.67 7.00
CA TYR A 432 8.54 10.50 6.02
C TYR A 432 8.64 12.01 6.30
N THR A 433 9.07 12.42 7.51
CA THR A 433 9.34 13.83 7.83
C THR A 433 10.80 14.24 7.59
N ALA A 434 11.72 13.31 7.33
CA ALA A 434 13.15 13.60 7.04
C ALA A 434 13.34 14.64 5.93
N ILE A 435 12.42 14.67 4.95
CA ILE A 435 12.47 15.68 3.89
C ILE A 435 12.34 17.11 4.42
N ALA A 436 11.51 17.32 5.43
CA ALA A 436 11.35 18.64 6.02
C ALA A 436 12.63 19.07 6.76
N PHE A 437 13.25 18.12 7.47
CA PHE A 437 14.46 18.37 8.25
C PHE A 437 15.71 18.62 7.39
N ILE A 438 15.80 18.06 6.18
CA ILE A 438 16.95 18.25 5.30
C ILE A 438 16.61 19.11 4.09
N TYR A 439 15.78 18.60 3.18
CA TYR A 439 15.60 19.21 1.87
C TYR A 439 14.89 20.58 1.95
N ILE A 440 13.80 20.65 2.71
CA ILE A 440 13.01 21.89 2.79
C ILE A 440 13.72 22.93 3.65
N LEU A 441 14.32 22.52 4.77
CA LEU A 441 15.15 23.40 5.58
C LEU A 441 16.30 23.99 4.75
N ALA A 442 17.06 23.16 4.03
CA ALA A 442 18.18 23.62 3.21
C ALA A 442 17.75 24.67 2.18
N LYS A 443 16.58 24.47 1.55
CA LYS A 443 16.01 25.43 0.59
C LYS A 443 15.56 26.73 1.26
N ASN A 444 14.87 26.65 2.41
CA ASN A 444 14.39 27.83 3.14
C ASN A 444 15.54 28.65 3.75
N MET A 445 16.62 27.99 4.15
CA MET A 445 17.81 28.62 4.73
C MET A 445 18.86 28.98 3.67
N HIS A 446 18.56 28.78 2.38
CA HIS A 446 19.45 29.08 1.26
C HIS A 446 20.88 28.51 1.43
N TRP A 447 21.00 27.24 1.82
CA TRP A 447 22.31 26.61 1.96
C TRP A 447 23.10 26.69 0.65
N PRO A 448 24.43 26.92 0.69
CA PRO A 448 25.28 27.05 -0.49
C PRO A 448 25.60 25.68 -1.13
N LEU A 449 24.57 24.85 -1.31
CA LEU A 449 24.66 23.49 -1.85
C LEU A 449 23.81 23.36 -3.10
N SER A 450 24.29 22.59 -4.08
CA SER A 450 23.46 22.21 -5.22
C SER A 450 22.36 21.25 -4.78
N GLU A 451 21.25 21.23 -5.52
CA GLU A 451 20.13 20.31 -5.27
C GLU A 451 20.57 18.85 -5.24
N LEU A 452 21.48 18.47 -6.14
CA LEU A 452 22.10 17.13 -6.19
C LEU A 452 22.73 16.75 -4.85
N ILE A 453 23.48 17.67 -4.24
CA ILE A 453 24.13 17.42 -2.95
C ILE A 453 23.07 17.28 -1.87
N VAL A 454 22.11 18.22 -1.77
CA VAL A 454 21.07 18.17 -0.72
C VAL A 454 20.23 16.89 -0.80
N VAL A 455 19.85 16.45 -2.00
CA VAL A 455 19.12 15.20 -2.21
C VAL A 455 20.02 13.99 -1.91
N GLY A 456 21.29 14.01 -2.33
CA GLY A 456 22.26 12.98 -1.98
C GLY A 456 22.41 12.80 -0.47
N LEU A 457 22.48 13.92 0.27
CA LEU A 457 22.53 13.94 1.72
C LEU A 457 21.27 13.36 2.37
N LEU A 458 20.08 13.68 1.84
CA LEU A 458 18.80 13.10 2.27
C LEU A 458 18.79 11.57 2.07
N VAL A 459 19.20 11.09 0.90
CA VAL A 459 19.29 9.66 0.57
C VAL A 459 20.29 8.97 1.50
N CYS A 460 21.47 9.57 1.73
CA CYS A 460 22.44 9.07 2.69
C CYS A 460 21.86 8.91 4.10
N GLY A 461 21.03 9.85 4.56
CA GLY A 461 20.31 9.73 5.84
C GLY A 461 19.45 8.46 5.92
N PHE A 462 18.64 8.19 4.89
CA PHE A 462 17.84 6.97 4.84
C PHE A 462 18.70 5.69 4.82
N LEU A 463 19.79 5.69 4.05
CA LEU A 463 20.67 4.53 3.94
C LEU A 463 21.44 4.28 5.24
N ILE A 464 21.97 5.33 5.87
CA ILE A 464 22.79 5.19 7.08
C ILE A 464 21.97 4.68 8.27
N ARG A 465 20.68 5.06 8.36
CA ARG A 465 19.73 4.45 9.31
C ARG A 465 19.63 2.94 9.12
N LYS A 466 19.54 2.47 7.87
CA LYS A 466 19.46 1.03 7.53
C LYS A 466 20.79 0.31 7.81
N VAL A 467 21.93 0.96 7.56
CA VAL A 467 23.26 0.44 7.92
C VAL A 467 23.39 0.31 9.44
N GLY A 468 22.95 1.30 10.22
CA GLY A 468 22.92 1.24 11.68
C GLY A 468 22.11 0.04 12.20
N ALA A 469 20.93 -0.20 11.62
CA ALA A 469 20.13 -1.38 11.95
C ALA A 469 20.83 -2.70 11.58
N LEU A 470 21.54 -2.75 10.44
CA LEU A 470 22.26 -3.95 9.98
C LEU A 470 23.34 -4.40 10.97
N ILE A 471 24.06 -3.45 11.58
CA ILE A 471 25.07 -3.73 12.61
C ILE A 471 24.42 -4.57 13.73
N VAL A 472 23.27 -4.12 14.23
CA VAL A 472 22.57 -4.76 15.35
C VAL A 472 21.98 -6.13 15.01
N VAL A 473 21.45 -6.30 13.79
CA VAL A 473 20.91 -7.58 13.34
C VAL A 473 21.95 -8.70 13.52
N ASN A 474 23.23 -8.40 13.33
CA ASN A 474 24.33 -9.35 13.47
C ASN A 474 24.89 -9.47 14.91
N LEU A 475 24.61 -8.52 15.81
CA LEU A 475 25.10 -8.58 17.21
C LEU A 475 24.40 -9.67 18.02
N LYS A 476 25.15 -10.51 18.76
CA LYS A 476 24.55 -11.46 19.71
C LYS A 476 24.27 -10.77 21.05
N ILE A 477 23.01 -10.77 21.50
CA ILE A 477 22.61 -10.21 22.80
C ILE A 477 22.33 -11.36 23.78
N SER A 478 23.08 -11.41 24.88
CA SER A 478 22.91 -12.40 25.95
C SER A 478 21.61 -12.18 26.73
N GLU A 479 20.93 -13.26 27.12
CA GLU A 479 19.63 -13.21 27.82
C GLU A 479 19.69 -12.41 29.14
N ASN A 480 20.76 -12.59 29.91
CA ASN A 480 20.96 -11.92 31.21
C ASN A 480 21.12 -10.38 31.11
N LYS A 481 21.30 -9.83 29.91
CA LYS A 481 21.49 -8.39 29.69
C LYS A 481 20.35 -7.73 28.91
N ILE A 482 19.26 -8.46 28.62
CA ILE A 482 18.18 -7.99 27.72
C ILE A 482 17.56 -6.66 28.19
N LEU A 483 17.24 -6.52 29.49
CA LEU A 483 16.67 -5.29 30.04
C LEU A 483 17.63 -4.09 29.90
N LYS A 484 18.93 -4.30 30.15
CA LYS A 484 19.96 -3.26 29.99
C LYS A 484 20.06 -2.81 28.53
N TRP A 485 20.08 -3.75 27.59
CA TRP A 485 20.10 -3.42 26.16
C TRP A 485 18.84 -2.67 25.72
N ASN A 486 17.67 -3.01 26.28
CA ASN A 486 16.43 -2.31 26.00
C ASN A 486 16.49 -0.84 26.50
N ILE A 487 16.99 -0.58 27.72
CA ILE A 487 17.19 0.79 28.22
C ILE A 487 18.21 1.56 27.37
N ILE A 488 19.34 0.93 27.01
CA ILE A 488 20.34 1.52 26.10
C ILE A 488 19.69 1.91 24.79
N SER A 489 18.78 1.10 24.25
CA SER A 489 18.10 1.41 22.99
C SER A 489 17.30 2.72 23.03
N TYR A 490 16.56 2.97 24.11
CA TYR A 490 15.84 4.22 24.31
C TYR A 490 16.79 5.41 24.50
N ALA A 491 17.86 5.22 25.29
CA ALA A 491 18.86 6.25 25.51
C ALA A 491 19.57 6.66 24.20
N LEU A 492 19.86 5.71 23.30
CA LEU A 492 20.42 6.00 21.99
C LEU A 492 19.48 6.86 21.14
N VAL A 493 18.18 6.56 21.13
CA VAL A 493 17.18 7.38 20.41
C VAL A 493 17.13 8.81 20.97
N VAL A 494 17.04 8.97 22.30
CA VAL A 494 17.05 10.30 22.94
C VAL A 494 18.34 11.05 22.62
N THR A 495 19.49 10.38 22.69
CA THR A 495 20.80 10.97 22.36
C THR A 495 20.84 11.46 20.91
N GLY A 496 20.31 10.68 19.96
CA GLY A 496 20.20 11.10 18.56
C GLY A 496 19.41 12.40 18.40
N LEU A 497 18.26 12.51 19.08
CA LEU A 497 17.46 13.74 19.04
C LEU A 497 18.19 14.94 19.67
N VAL A 498 18.91 14.71 20.77
CA VAL A 498 19.74 15.75 21.42
C VAL A 498 20.88 16.22 20.50
N VAL A 499 21.50 15.31 19.75
CA VAL A 499 22.53 15.67 18.76
C VAL A 499 21.93 16.50 17.62
N LEU A 500 20.75 16.13 17.12
CA LEU A 500 20.03 16.88 16.08
C LEU A 500 19.67 18.30 16.55
N ILE A 501 19.08 18.46 17.74
CA ILE A 501 18.70 19.78 18.27
C ILE A 501 19.94 20.64 18.55
N THR A 502 21.05 20.04 18.98
CA THR A 502 22.31 20.78 19.21
C THR A 502 22.82 21.36 17.90
N GLY A 503 22.80 20.59 16.81
CA GLY A 503 23.12 21.11 15.48
C GLY A 503 22.19 22.24 15.04
N ALA A 504 20.88 22.13 15.32
CA ALA A 504 19.91 23.16 14.97
C ALA A 504 20.10 24.45 15.79
N MET A 505 20.46 24.31 17.08
CA MET A 505 20.81 25.43 17.94
C MET A 505 22.08 26.14 17.46
N VAL A 506 23.12 25.40 17.06
CA VAL A 506 24.34 26.01 16.49
C VAL A 506 23.99 26.83 15.25
N MET A 507 23.17 26.28 14.34
CA MET A 507 22.69 27.00 13.16
C MET A 507 21.78 28.20 13.48
N LEU A 508 21.10 28.21 14.63
CA LEU A 508 20.29 29.36 15.05
C LEU A 508 21.16 30.57 15.37
N PHE A 509 22.35 30.34 15.95
CA PHE A 509 23.31 31.40 16.30
C PHE A 509 24.33 31.68 15.19
N ILE A 510 24.71 30.66 14.42
CA ILE A 510 25.72 30.72 13.35
C ILE A 510 25.16 30.01 12.09
N PRO A 511 24.37 30.71 11.26
CA PRO A 511 23.66 30.11 10.13
C PRO A 511 24.56 29.42 9.09
N GLU A 512 25.81 29.85 8.95
CA GLU A 512 26.77 29.28 8.00
C GLU A 512 27.16 27.83 8.33
N TYR A 513 26.90 27.36 9.55
CA TYR A 513 27.33 26.05 10.05
C TYR A 513 26.34 24.92 9.72
N TRP A 514 25.81 24.92 8.49
CA TRP A 514 24.88 23.89 7.99
C TRP A 514 25.44 22.46 8.06
N TYR A 515 26.76 22.30 7.91
CA TYR A 515 27.45 21.02 7.95
C TYR A 515 27.42 20.37 9.35
N ILE A 516 27.37 21.18 10.42
CA ILE A 516 27.24 20.69 11.80
C ILE A 516 25.85 20.10 12.02
N TYR A 517 24.80 20.82 11.61
CA TYR A 517 23.44 20.31 11.66
C TYR A 517 23.27 19.04 10.83
N PHE A 518 23.84 19.01 9.63
CA PHE A 518 23.78 17.82 8.78
C PHE A 518 24.50 16.61 9.41
N THR A 519 25.69 16.82 9.98
CA THR A 519 26.40 15.76 10.71
C THR A 519 25.56 15.27 11.90
N GLY A 520 24.92 16.20 12.62
CA GLY A 520 24.01 15.87 13.70
C GLY A 520 22.80 15.05 13.24
N PHE A 521 22.23 15.37 12.07
CA PHE A 521 21.18 14.58 11.43
C PHE A 521 21.66 13.16 11.09
N LEU A 522 22.81 12.99 10.44
CA LEU A 522 23.33 11.65 10.13
C LEU A 522 23.59 10.80 11.38
N ILE A 523 24.14 11.41 12.44
CA ILE A 523 24.34 10.74 13.72
C ILE A 523 22.99 10.33 14.32
N ASN A 524 21.99 11.21 14.30
CA ASN A 524 20.63 10.89 14.73
C ASN A 524 20.06 9.69 13.94
N GLU A 525 20.21 9.68 12.62
CA GLU A 525 19.74 8.59 11.75
C GLU A 525 20.40 7.24 12.08
N ILE A 526 21.71 7.23 12.33
CA ILE A 526 22.44 6.03 12.78
C ILE A 526 21.90 5.57 14.14
N LEU A 527 21.81 6.48 15.12
CA LEU A 527 21.40 6.17 16.48
C LEU A 527 19.95 5.68 16.55
N LEU A 528 19.05 6.27 15.74
CA LEU A 528 17.69 5.77 15.54
C LEU A 528 17.71 4.35 14.95
N GLY A 529 18.50 4.11 13.90
CA GLY A 529 18.62 2.79 13.28
C GLY A 529 19.10 1.70 14.25
N VAL A 530 20.16 2.00 15.01
CA VAL A 530 20.72 1.10 16.04
C VAL A 530 19.73 0.89 17.17
N GLY A 531 19.18 1.97 17.74
CA GLY A 531 18.23 1.91 18.86
C GLY A 531 17.00 1.08 18.54
N LEU A 532 16.32 1.38 17.43
CA LEU A 532 15.11 0.64 17.02
C LEU A 532 15.37 -0.85 16.74
N ALA A 533 16.55 -1.19 16.18
CA ALA A 533 16.93 -2.58 15.94
C ALA A 533 17.20 -3.34 17.26
N ILE A 534 17.86 -2.72 18.24
CA ILE A 534 18.07 -3.33 19.57
C ILE A 534 16.73 -3.56 20.25
N MET A 535 15.84 -2.56 20.18
CA MET A 535 14.50 -2.65 20.72
C MET A 535 13.71 -3.80 20.10
N SER A 536 13.81 -4.00 18.78
CA SER A 536 13.11 -5.10 18.07
C SER A 536 13.57 -6.46 18.54
N LYS A 537 14.90 -6.61 18.66
CA LYS A 537 15.55 -7.84 19.09
C LYS A 537 15.25 -8.20 20.55
N THR A 538 15.11 -7.20 21.42
CA THR A 538 14.89 -7.40 22.87
C THR A 538 13.42 -7.46 23.27
N LYS A 539 12.49 -6.94 22.44
CA LYS A 539 11.06 -6.78 22.76
C LYS A 539 10.41 -8.08 23.24
N LYS A 540 10.50 -9.17 22.47
CA LYS A 540 9.80 -10.43 22.78
C LYS A 540 10.18 -10.95 24.16
N ASN A 541 11.49 -11.00 24.45
CA ASN A 541 11.99 -11.53 25.70
C ASN A 541 11.72 -10.58 26.88
N THR A 542 11.77 -9.27 26.64
CA THR A 542 11.42 -8.27 27.67
C THR A 542 9.94 -8.39 28.08
N LEU A 543 9.04 -8.58 27.11
CA LEU A 543 7.61 -8.80 27.40
C LEU A 543 7.39 -10.08 28.22
N THR A 544 8.09 -11.16 27.89
CA THR A 544 7.99 -12.42 28.64
C THR A 544 8.52 -12.27 30.07
N LEU A 545 9.62 -11.53 30.27
CA LEU A 545 10.18 -11.27 31.60
C LEU A 545 9.25 -10.41 32.48
N ILE A 546 8.48 -9.49 31.90
CA ILE A 546 7.57 -8.60 32.64
C ILE A 546 6.25 -9.31 33.01
N ASN A 547 5.74 -10.21 32.15
CA ASN A 547 4.40 -10.79 32.30
C ASN A 547 4.37 -12.30 32.59
N GLY A 548 5.53 -12.98 32.60
CA GLY A 548 5.64 -14.43 32.79
C GLY A 548 5.07 -15.30 31.64
N ARG A 549 4.38 -14.70 30.65
CA ARG A 549 3.80 -15.39 29.48
C ARG A 549 3.98 -14.59 28.19
N HIS A 550 4.10 -15.30 27.08
CA HIS A 550 4.04 -14.71 25.75
C HIS A 550 2.59 -14.38 25.38
N ASN A 551 2.27 -13.10 25.22
CA ASN A 551 0.93 -12.65 24.84
C ASN A 551 0.98 -12.08 23.40
N ASN A 552 0.35 -12.79 22.45
CA ASN A 552 0.29 -12.37 21.04
C ASN A 552 -0.63 -11.16 20.84
N LEU A 553 -1.71 -11.05 21.61
CA LEU A 553 -2.61 -9.89 21.57
C LEU A 553 -1.86 -8.59 21.90
N ALA A 554 -0.91 -8.64 22.83
CA ALA A 554 -0.07 -7.51 23.19
C ALA A 554 0.83 -7.04 22.05
N MET A 555 1.35 -7.97 21.24
CA MET A 555 2.13 -7.62 20.05
C MET A 555 1.26 -7.00 18.96
N ILE A 556 0.01 -7.46 18.81
CA ILE A 556 -0.96 -6.87 17.89
C ILE A 556 -1.36 -5.47 18.35
N PHE A 557 -1.59 -5.29 19.65
CA PHE A 557 -1.92 -3.99 20.24
C PHE A 557 -0.76 -2.99 20.10
N ASP A 558 0.48 -3.40 20.41
CA ASP A 558 1.68 -2.58 20.20
C ASP A 558 1.85 -2.21 18.71
N HIS A 559 1.64 -3.14 17.78
CA HIS A 559 1.90 -2.89 16.37
C HIS A 559 0.81 -2.07 15.68
N VAL A 560 -0.47 -2.40 15.90
CA VAL A 560 -1.62 -1.79 15.20
C VAL A 560 -2.09 -0.52 15.90
N LEU A 561 -2.30 -0.56 17.22
CA LEU A 561 -2.82 0.58 17.99
C LEU A 561 -1.70 1.46 18.56
N GLY A 562 -0.55 0.88 18.90
CA GLY A 562 0.61 1.63 19.39
C GLY A 562 1.36 2.33 18.26
N ARG A 563 2.18 1.60 17.53
CA ARG A 563 3.09 2.15 16.51
C ARG A 563 2.36 2.93 15.43
N GLY A 564 1.33 2.34 14.82
CA GLY A 564 0.59 2.97 13.72
C GLY A 564 -0.14 4.25 14.13
N LEU A 565 -0.85 4.25 15.25
CA LEU A 565 -1.60 5.42 15.71
C LEU A 565 -0.68 6.51 16.28
N TYR A 566 0.34 6.15 17.06
CA TYR A 566 1.30 7.14 17.55
C TYR A 566 2.17 7.70 16.42
N SER A 567 2.56 6.91 15.42
CA SER A 567 3.33 7.45 14.30
C SER A 567 2.48 8.42 13.49
N LEU A 568 1.21 8.09 13.25
CA LEU A 568 0.23 9.01 12.67
C LEU A 568 0.09 10.31 13.48
N LEU A 569 -0.05 10.21 14.80
CA LEU A 569 -0.21 11.38 15.66
C LEU A 569 1.04 12.27 15.66
N ILE A 570 2.23 11.69 15.85
CA ILE A 570 3.50 12.42 15.82
C ILE A 570 3.71 13.04 14.44
N GLY A 571 3.51 12.27 13.38
CA GLY A 571 3.61 12.74 12.00
C GLY A 571 2.62 13.86 11.68
N PHE A 572 1.38 13.76 12.16
CA PHE A 572 0.37 14.80 12.04
C PHE A 572 0.82 16.09 12.72
N ILE A 573 1.28 16.02 13.97
CA ILE A 573 1.78 17.19 14.70
C ILE A 573 2.93 17.86 13.93
N ILE A 574 3.95 17.08 13.55
CA ILE A 574 5.13 17.60 12.84
C ILE A 574 4.74 18.23 11.49
N THR A 575 4.01 17.48 10.66
CA THR A 575 3.67 17.95 9.30
C THR A 575 2.65 19.08 9.30
N MET A 576 1.73 19.14 10.27
CA MET A 576 0.82 20.28 10.41
C MET A 576 1.56 21.54 10.83
N ILE A 577 2.47 21.46 11.82
CA ILE A 577 3.32 22.61 12.19
C ILE A 577 4.09 23.11 10.96
N PHE A 578 4.70 22.21 10.19
CA PHE A 578 5.45 22.56 8.99
C PHE A 578 4.57 23.01 7.81
N ALA A 579 3.30 22.62 7.74
CA ALA A 579 2.38 23.06 6.69
C ALA A 579 1.91 24.51 6.89
N PHE A 580 1.85 24.98 8.13
CA PHE A 580 1.36 26.33 8.48
C PHE A 580 2.46 27.32 8.86
N VAL A 581 3.65 26.83 9.20
CA VAL A 581 4.78 27.67 9.62
C VAL A 581 5.98 27.41 8.71
N LEU A 582 6.70 28.47 8.35
CA LEU A 582 7.95 28.37 7.62
C LEU A 582 8.94 27.48 8.40
N ILE A 583 9.46 26.44 7.76
CA ILE A 583 10.47 25.57 8.38
C ILE A 583 11.78 26.36 8.51
N THR A 584 12.13 26.71 9.74
CA THR A 584 13.36 27.41 10.14
C THR A 584 14.09 26.64 11.24
N ASN A 585 15.34 27.02 11.55
CA ASN A 585 16.11 26.43 12.65
C ASN A 585 15.37 26.49 13.99
N LEU A 586 14.72 27.62 14.29
CA LEU A 586 13.94 27.81 15.52
C LEU A 586 12.76 26.83 15.60
N MET A 587 12.05 26.61 14.48
CA MET A 587 10.93 25.68 14.45
C MET A 587 11.39 24.23 14.65
N ILE A 588 12.53 23.86 14.09
CA ILE A 588 13.14 22.55 14.34
C ILE A 588 13.51 22.40 15.82
N VAL A 589 14.11 23.42 16.42
CA VAL A 589 14.43 23.43 17.86
C VAL A 589 13.18 23.21 18.71
N ILE A 590 12.09 23.92 18.42
CA ILE A 590 10.83 23.78 19.17
C ILE A 590 10.26 22.36 19.00
N VAL A 591 10.12 21.88 17.75
CA VAL A 591 9.52 20.57 17.46
C VAL A 591 10.36 19.43 18.06
N VAL A 592 11.67 19.41 17.81
CA VAL A 592 12.57 18.37 18.32
C VAL A 592 12.70 18.47 19.85
N GLY A 593 12.68 19.68 20.42
CA GLY A 593 12.70 19.90 21.87
C GLY A 593 11.50 19.27 22.57
N VAL A 594 10.29 19.46 22.03
CA VAL A 594 9.08 18.80 22.55
C VAL A 594 9.20 17.28 22.44
N LEU A 595 9.70 16.76 21.32
CA LEU A 595 9.91 15.32 21.13
C LEU A 595 10.93 14.73 22.12
N ILE A 596 12.00 15.47 22.44
CA ILE A 596 12.99 15.05 23.45
C ILE A 596 12.33 14.96 24.83
N ILE A 597 11.55 15.96 25.25
CA ILE A 597 10.85 15.95 26.54
C ILE A 597 9.92 14.73 26.63
N LEU A 598 9.12 14.50 25.59
CA LEU A 598 8.23 13.33 25.52
C LEU A 598 9.01 12.00 25.53
N ALA A 599 10.13 11.93 24.81
CA ALA A 599 10.97 10.74 24.77
C ALA A 599 11.65 10.45 26.13
N ILE A 600 12.08 11.47 26.86
CA ILE A 600 12.61 11.32 28.22
C ILE A 600 11.51 10.80 29.16
N LEU A 601 10.31 11.37 29.09
CA LEU A 601 9.17 10.88 29.88
C LEU A 601 8.85 9.40 29.56
N ALA A 602 8.80 9.05 28.27
CA ALA A 602 8.57 7.67 27.83
C ALA A 602 9.69 6.70 28.28
N LEU A 603 10.95 7.14 28.27
CA LEU A 603 12.09 6.40 28.81
C LEU A 603 11.93 6.14 30.31
N VAL A 604 11.60 7.18 31.09
CA VAL A 604 11.38 7.06 32.54
C VAL A 604 10.26 6.06 32.84
N PHE A 605 9.14 6.14 32.11
CA PHE A 605 8.06 5.17 32.23
C PHE A 605 8.50 3.74 31.92
N SER A 606 9.33 3.54 30.90
CA SER A 606 9.84 2.20 30.56
C SER A 606 10.76 1.66 31.66
N VAL A 607 11.64 2.49 32.23
CA VAL A 607 12.52 2.10 33.34
C VAL A 607 11.69 1.70 34.57
N ILE A 608 10.62 2.44 34.89
CA ILE A 608 9.70 2.11 35.99
C ILE A 608 8.98 0.78 35.72
N ALA A 609 8.51 0.57 34.48
CA ALA A 609 7.84 -0.67 34.07
C ALA A 609 8.73 -1.90 34.21
N GLN A 610 10.03 -1.76 33.96
CA GLN A 610 11.01 -2.85 33.97
C GLN A 610 11.55 -3.19 35.36
N LYS A 611 11.25 -2.40 36.41
CA LYS A 611 11.64 -2.76 37.79
C LYS A 611 10.82 -3.96 38.28
N PRO A 612 11.42 -5.02 38.85
CA PRO A 612 10.67 -6.13 39.43
C PRO A 612 9.72 -5.63 40.54
N SER A 613 8.55 -6.24 40.68
CA SER A 613 7.65 -5.93 41.80
C SER A 613 8.31 -6.43 43.10
N ARG A 614 8.24 -5.64 44.18
CA ARG A 614 8.79 -6.02 45.51
C ARG A 614 8.25 -7.37 46.02
N LEU A 615 7.11 -7.83 45.50
CA LEU A 615 6.44 -9.08 45.91
C LEU A 615 7.12 -10.36 45.38
N GLU A 616 7.93 -10.31 44.33
CA GLU A 616 8.65 -11.49 43.84
C GLU A 616 9.95 -11.78 44.60
N LYS A 617 10.57 -10.76 45.21
CA LYS A 617 11.76 -10.97 46.08
C LYS A 617 11.45 -11.79 47.33
N ILE A 618 10.18 -11.85 47.75
CA ILE A 618 9.75 -12.61 48.93
C ILE A 618 9.54 -14.10 48.58
N LYS A 619 9.31 -14.45 47.30
CA LYS A 619 9.16 -15.85 46.87
C LYS A 619 10.46 -16.55 46.47
N THR A 620 11.57 -15.81 46.37
CA THR A 620 12.91 -16.39 46.15
C THR A 620 13.70 -16.58 47.45
N PHE A 621 13.07 -16.35 48.60
CA PHE A 621 13.59 -16.70 49.93
C PHE A 621 12.57 -17.61 50.61
N HIS A 622 12.40 -18.83 50.09
CA HIS A 622 12.01 -20.02 50.85
C HIS A 622 12.35 -21.27 50.05
#